data_AF-A0A4V1XAX5-F1
#
_entry.id   AF-A0A4V1XAX5-F1
#
_cell.length_a   1.000
_cell.length_b   1.000
_cell.length_c   1.000
_cell.angle_alpha   90.00
_cell.angle_beta   90.00
_cell.angle_gamma   90.00
#
_symmetry.space_group_name_H-M   'P 1'
#
loop_
_entity.id
_entity.type
_entity.pdbx_description
1 polymer ?
#
loop_
_entity_poly.entity_id
_entity_poly.type
_entity_poly.pdbx_seq_one_letter_code
_entity_poly.pdbx_strand_id
1 'polypeptide(L)'
;MSRRDPPNEYSSSYEMLSDSGAECVFFLKGLAGPFAESQAGVLEIHEQDPDFLDLAIKWLYTGTIDRNDYDTFSVAKFVDLFVLADYLNIKSLKAEILLRLRRTFESGAARFQAKPPRVAGNGATEASLVNDLFYVARVAYTNHSEPFSVLRQIALDFVANTKYLAAGDNHFISQAKDVPYLRQTSLNSS
;
A
#
# COMPACT_ATOMS: atom_id res chain seq x y z
N MET A 1 -13.36 -34.57 42.72
CA MET A 1 -14.41 -33.94 41.88
C MET A 1 -13.74 -32.84 41.08
N SER A 2 -13.34 -33.13 39.84
CA SER A 2 -12.68 -32.14 38.97
C SER A 2 -13.77 -31.26 38.35
N ARG A 3 -13.80 -29.97 38.71
CA ARG A 3 -14.62 -28.97 38.02
C ARG A 3 -14.09 -28.90 36.59
N ARG A 4 -14.87 -29.41 35.63
CA ARG A 4 -14.65 -29.10 34.22
C ARG A 4 -15.11 -27.66 34.03
N ASP A 5 -14.18 -26.78 33.67
CA ASP A 5 -14.53 -25.47 33.14
C ASP A 5 -15.42 -25.67 31.90
N PRO A 6 -16.46 -24.85 31.72
CA PRO A 6 -17.31 -24.95 30.54
C PRO A 6 -16.46 -24.72 29.27
N PRO A 7 -16.80 -25.35 28.15
CA PRO A 7 -16.14 -25.08 26.88
C PRO A 7 -16.24 -23.58 26.60
N ASN A 8 -15.11 -22.94 26.33
CA ASN A 8 -15.09 -21.53 25.95
C ASN A 8 -15.80 -21.38 24.60
N GLU A 9 -17.12 -21.10 24.62
CA GLU A 9 -17.95 -20.88 23.43
C GLU A 9 -17.37 -19.80 22.50
N TYR A 10 -16.57 -18.88 23.05
CA TYR A 10 -15.85 -17.87 22.28
C TYR A 10 -14.79 -18.45 21.35
N SER A 11 -14.13 -19.56 21.70
CA SER A 11 -13.11 -20.15 20.84
C SER A 11 -13.74 -20.72 19.56
N SER A 12 -14.97 -21.22 19.66
CA SER A 12 -15.71 -21.79 18.53
C SER A 12 -16.25 -20.72 17.58
N SER A 13 -16.71 -19.57 18.09
CA SER A 13 -17.17 -18.47 17.24
C SER A 13 -16.02 -17.80 16.48
N TYR A 14 -14.84 -17.64 17.08
CA TYR A 14 -13.67 -17.12 16.38
C TYR A 14 -13.19 -18.03 15.23
N GLU A 15 -13.20 -19.35 15.43
CA GLU A 15 -12.86 -20.31 14.38
C GLU A 15 -13.91 -20.34 13.25
N MET A 16 -15.21 -20.26 13.57
CA MET A 16 -16.27 -20.17 12.55
C MET A 16 -16.25 -18.84 11.78
N LEU A 17 -15.83 -17.74 12.40
CA LEU A 17 -15.71 -16.45 11.75
C LEU A 17 -14.48 -16.42 10.82
N SER A 18 -13.37 -17.08 11.16
CA SER A 18 -12.26 -17.26 10.22
C SER A 18 -12.61 -18.13 9.02
N ASP A 19 -13.53 -19.09 9.19
CA ASP A 19 -14.08 -19.92 8.11
C ASP A 19 -15.22 -19.24 7.33
N SER A 20 -15.73 -18.10 7.79
CA SER A 20 -16.84 -17.38 7.15
C SER A 20 -16.50 -16.74 5.79
N GLY A 21 -15.22 -16.75 5.40
CA GLY A 21 -14.75 -16.08 4.20
C GLY A 21 -14.71 -14.55 4.32
N ALA A 22 -14.85 -14.01 5.54
CA ALA A 22 -14.79 -12.57 5.78
C ALA A 22 -13.43 -11.99 5.34
N GLU A 23 -13.48 -11.11 4.34
CA GLU A 23 -12.31 -10.51 3.70
C GLU A 23 -11.58 -9.51 4.62
N CYS A 24 -12.25 -9.02 5.68
CA CYS A 24 -11.72 -8.06 6.65
C CYS A 24 -11.77 -8.60 8.08
N VAL A 25 -10.62 -9.06 8.58
CA VAL A 25 -10.48 -9.61 9.95
C VAL A 25 -10.68 -8.52 11.02
N PHE A 26 -10.35 -7.26 10.72
CA PHE A 26 -10.51 -6.16 11.66
C PHE A 26 -11.98 -5.96 12.07
N PHE A 27 -12.88 -5.79 11.09
CA PHE A 27 -14.31 -5.63 11.37
C PHE A 27 -14.92 -6.85 12.02
N LEU A 28 -14.50 -8.04 11.59
CA LEU A 28 -14.93 -9.30 12.17
C LEU A 28 -14.65 -9.37 13.67
N LYS A 29 -13.41 -9.02 14.07
CA LYS A 29 -13.02 -9.01 15.49
C LYS A 29 -13.69 -7.89 16.28
N GLY A 30 -13.85 -6.72 15.68
CA GLY A 30 -14.49 -5.57 16.32
C GLY A 30 -15.99 -5.76 16.57
N LEU A 31 -16.69 -6.37 15.62
CA LEU A 31 -18.16 -6.49 15.63
C LEU A 31 -18.68 -7.84 16.12
N ALA A 32 -17.85 -8.89 16.16
CA ALA A 32 -18.25 -10.22 16.65
C ALA A 32 -17.46 -10.69 17.88
N GLY A 33 -16.63 -9.80 18.46
CA GLY A 33 -15.89 -10.07 19.69
C GLY A 33 -16.70 -9.83 20.97
N PRO A 34 -16.12 -10.07 22.16
CA PRO A 34 -16.78 -9.82 23.45
C PRO A 34 -16.84 -8.34 23.85
N PHE A 35 -16.52 -7.42 22.95
CA PHE A 35 -16.34 -6.00 23.24
C PHE A 35 -17.67 -5.23 23.22
N ALA A 36 -17.68 -4.04 23.82
CA ALA A 36 -18.88 -3.20 23.90
C ALA A 36 -19.39 -2.80 22.51
N GLU A 37 -18.46 -2.62 21.57
CA GLU A 37 -18.68 -2.32 20.16
C GLU A 37 -19.51 -3.41 19.47
N SER A 38 -19.24 -4.69 19.79
CA SER A 38 -20.02 -5.81 19.26
C SER A 38 -21.45 -5.83 19.82
N GLN A 39 -21.61 -5.53 21.12
CA GLN A 39 -22.94 -5.46 21.73
C GLN A 39 -23.76 -4.26 21.25
N ALA A 40 -23.08 -3.12 21.02
CA ALA A 40 -23.70 -1.92 20.48
C ALA A 40 -23.96 -2.01 18.97
N GLY A 41 -23.27 -2.91 18.26
CA GLY A 41 -23.30 -3.00 16.80
C GLY A 41 -22.69 -1.78 16.10
N VAL A 42 -21.83 -1.03 16.80
CA VAL A 42 -21.23 0.22 16.32
C VAL A 42 -19.73 0.16 16.58
N LEU A 43 -18.95 0.39 15.53
CA LEU A 43 -17.49 0.51 15.60
C LEU A 43 -17.10 1.93 15.17
N GLU A 44 -16.47 2.67 16.07
CA GLU A 44 -15.97 4.02 15.78
C GLU A 44 -14.51 3.96 15.34
N ILE A 45 -14.17 4.68 14.28
CA ILE A 45 -12.81 4.79 13.74
C ILE A 45 -12.51 6.27 13.56
N HIS A 46 -11.53 6.79 14.30
CA HIS A 46 -11.23 8.22 14.36
C HIS A 46 -9.90 8.58 13.70
N GLU A 47 -9.03 7.59 13.52
CA GLU A 47 -7.64 7.76 13.09
C GLU A 47 -7.47 7.70 11.56
N GLN A 48 -8.55 7.38 10.83
CA GLN A 48 -8.51 7.12 9.39
C GLN A 48 -9.29 8.17 8.61
N ASP A 49 -8.81 8.47 7.40
CA ASP A 49 -9.51 9.35 6.48
C ASP A 49 -10.84 8.68 6.05
N PRO A 50 -11.99 9.37 6.22
CA PRO A 50 -13.29 8.85 5.79
C PRO A 50 -13.36 8.50 4.30
N ASP A 51 -12.67 9.22 3.42
CA ASP A 51 -12.69 8.95 1.98
C ASP A 51 -11.99 7.63 1.65
N PHE A 52 -10.87 7.33 2.31
CA PHE A 52 -10.17 6.05 2.12
C PHE A 52 -10.93 4.90 2.78
N LEU A 53 -11.59 5.15 3.90
CA LEU A 53 -12.45 4.16 4.54
C LEU A 53 -13.63 3.78 3.66
N ASP A 54 -14.30 4.75 3.02
CA ASP A 54 -15.37 4.50 2.06
C ASP A 54 -14.88 3.64 0.88
N LEU A 55 -13.68 3.90 0.37
CA LEU A 55 -13.06 3.08 -0.68
C LEU A 55 -12.75 1.65 -0.23
N ALA A 56 -12.22 1.47 0.97
CA ALA A 56 -11.94 0.15 1.53
C ALA A 56 -13.25 -0.63 1.76
N ILE A 57 -14.29 0.03 2.25
CA ILE A 57 -15.62 -0.56 2.40
C ILE A 57 -16.19 -0.94 1.04
N LYS A 58 -16.15 -0.01 0.07
CA LYS A 58 -16.60 -0.28 -1.31
C LYS A 58 -15.90 -1.50 -1.89
N TRP A 59 -14.58 -1.63 -1.71
CA TRP A 59 -13.83 -2.81 -2.11
C TRP A 59 -14.41 -4.10 -1.52
N LEU A 60 -14.70 -4.14 -0.22
CA LEU A 60 -15.27 -5.33 0.43
C LEU A 60 -16.63 -5.75 -0.14
N TYR A 61 -17.39 -4.81 -0.71
CA TYR A 61 -18.70 -5.09 -1.32
C TYR A 61 -18.64 -5.35 -2.82
N THR A 62 -17.71 -4.74 -3.55
CA THR A 62 -17.72 -4.76 -5.03
C THR A 62 -16.47 -5.38 -5.64
N GLY A 63 -15.40 -5.56 -4.88
CA GLY A 63 -14.09 -5.98 -5.37
C GLY A 63 -13.43 -4.97 -6.32
N THR A 64 -13.81 -3.68 -6.27
CA THR A 64 -13.31 -2.63 -7.17
C THR A 64 -12.95 -1.34 -6.45
N ILE A 65 -11.82 -0.73 -6.85
CA ILE A 65 -11.28 0.52 -6.27
C ILE A 65 -11.72 1.75 -7.10
N ASP A 66 -12.30 1.54 -8.28
CA ASP A 66 -12.52 2.63 -9.23
C ASP A 66 -13.64 3.58 -8.75
N ARG A 67 -13.23 4.79 -8.37
CA ARG A 67 -14.09 5.98 -8.29
C ARG A 67 -14.19 6.49 -9.72
N ASN A 68 -15.24 6.12 -10.46
CA ASN A 68 -15.64 6.62 -11.79
C ASN A 68 -14.47 7.00 -12.74
N ASP A 69 -14.32 6.30 -13.86
CA ASP A 69 -13.30 6.38 -14.95
C ASP A 69 -12.63 7.73 -15.32
N TYR A 70 -13.09 8.87 -14.79
CA TYR A 70 -12.54 10.21 -14.95
C TYR A 70 -11.49 10.64 -13.91
N ASP A 71 -11.38 10.01 -12.74
CA ASP A 71 -10.32 10.32 -11.75
C ASP A 71 -9.22 9.25 -11.82
N THR A 72 -8.14 9.55 -12.55
CA THR A 72 -6.96 8.68 -12.58
C THR A 72 -6.38 8.66 -11.17
N PHE A 73 -6.55 7.54 -10.44
CA PHE A 73 -6.02 7.39 -9.09
C PHE A 73 -4.51 7.70 -9.07
N SER A 74 -4.09 8.67 -8.25
CA SER A 74 -2.68 9.00 -8.09
C SER A 74 -1.95 7.92 -7.28
N VAL A 75 -0.64 7.81 -7.48
CA VAL A 75 0.20 6.87 -6.71
C VAL A 75 0.09 7.14 -5.21
N ALA A 76 0.08 8.41 -4.80
CA ALA A 76 -0.09 8.78 -3.39
C ALA A 76 -1.37 8.20 -2.78
N LYS A 77 -2.53 8.37 -3.45
CA LYS A 77 -3.81 7.81 -2.99
C LYS A 77 -3.77 6.28 -2.88
N PHE A 78 -3.09 5.59 -3.80
CA PHE A 78 -2.92 4.13 -3.70
C PHE A 78 -2.09 3.73 -2.48
N VAL A 79 -1.00 4.44 -2.21
CA VAL A 79 -0.15 4.17 -1.04
C VAL A 79 -0.89 4.43 0.27
N ASP A 80 -1.67 5.50 0.35
CA ASP A 80 -2.47 5.81 1.55
C ASP A 80 -3.55 4.75 1.77
N LEU A 81 -4.24 4.35 0.70
CA LEU A 81 -5.19 3.24 0.74
C LEU A 81 -4.52 1.90 1.11
N PHE A 82 -3.27 1.68 0.71
CA PHE A 82 -2.50 0.50 1.11
C PHE A 82 -2.23 0.48 2.62
N VAL A 83 -1.85 1.63 3.20
CA VAL A 83 -1.64 1.76 4.65
C VAL A 83 -2.93 1.46 5.39
N LEU A 84 -4.07 2.00 4.93
CA LEU A 84 -5.37 1.69 5.50
C LEU A 84 -5.75 0.21 5.34
N ALA A 85 -5.49 -0.39 4.18
CA ALA A 85 -5.77 -1.80 3.94
C ALA A 85 -4.91 -2.71 4.82
N ASP A 86 -3.69 -2.28 5.18
CA ASP A 86 -2.86 -2.97 6.17
C ASP A 86 -3.46 -2.85 7.57
N TYR A 87 -3.88 -1.64 7.96
CA TYR A 87 -4.55 -1.37 9.23
C TYR A 87 -5.83 -2.22 9.41
N LEU A 88 -6.68 -2.26 8.39
CA LEU A 88 -7.92 -3.06 8.36
C LEU A 88 -7.66 -4.56 8.11
N ASN A 89 -6.42 -4.94 7.78
CA ASN A 89 -6.02 -6.31 7.45
C ASN A 89 -6.82 -6.92 6.28
N ILE A 90 -7.01 -6.15 5.21
CA ILE A 90 -7.69 -6.56 3.97
C ILE A 90 -6.63 -7.01 2.96
N LYS A 91 -6.35 -8.32 2.92
CA LYS A 91 -5.23 -8.89 2.15
C LYS A 91 -5.36 -8.73 0.63
N SER A 92 -6.56 -8.95 0.12
CA SER A 92 -6.94 -8.82 -1.31
C SER A 92 -6.76 -7.40 -1.81
N LEU A 93 -7.25 -6.40 -1.06
CA LEU A 93 -7.09 -4.98 -1.39
C LEU A 93 -5.60 -4.60 -1.44
N LYS A 94 -4.81 -5.03 -0.44
CA LYS A 94 -3.35 -4.84 -0.48
C LYS A 94 -2.72 -5.43 -1.75
N ALA A 95 -3.09 -6.66 -2.11
CA ALA A 95 -2.56 -7.34 -3.29
C ALA A 95 -2.91 -6.59 -4.59
N GLU A 96 -4.15 -6.12 -4.74
CA GLU A 96 -4.58 -5.35 -5.90
C GLU A 96 -3.82 -4.01 -6.01
N ILE A 97 -3.66 -3.30 -4.89
CA ILE A 97 -2.92 -2.03 -4.88
C ILE A 97 -1.45 -2.26 -5.26
N LEU A 98 -0.80 -3.27 -4.70
CA LEU A 98 0.58 -3.63 -5.04
C LEU A 98 0.74 -3.96 -6.53
N LEU A 99 -0.23 -4.69 -7.10
CA LEU A 99 -0.26 -5.01 -8.52
C LEU A 99 -0.38 -3.76 -9.39
N ARG A 100 -1.28 -2.82 -9.05
CA ARG A 100 -1.44 -1.56 -9.78
C ARG A 100 -0.18 -0.69 -9.67
N LEU A 101 0.38 -0.54 -8.48
CA LEU A 101 1.63 0.21 -8.26
C LEU A 101 2.78 -0.37 -9.08
N ARG A 102 2.96 -1.70 -9.06
CA ARG A 102 3.98 -2.38 -9.87
C ARG A 102 3.83 -2.06 -11.35
N ARG A 103 2.62 -2.20 -11.92
CA ARG A 103 2.36 -1.89 -13.34
C ARG A 103 2.66 -0.43 -13.68
N THR A 104 2.34 0.49 -12.78
CA THR A 104 2.60 1.93 -12.96
C THR A 104 4.10 2.21 -13.05
N PHE A 105 4.88 1.67 -12.11
CA PHE A 105 6.33 1.88 -12.08
C PHE A 105 7.05 1.11 -13.19
N GLU A 106 6.63 -0.10 -13.54
CA GLU A 106 7.18 -0.84 -14.70
C GLU A 106 6.94 -0.09 -16.01
N SER A 107 5.72 0.38 -16.25
CA SER A 107 5.38 1.20 -17.43
C SER A 107 6.17 2.50 -17.45
N GLY A 108 6.33 3.13 -16.29
CA GLY A 108 7.15 4.33 -16.12
C GLY A 108 8.62 4.08 -16.44
N ALA A 109 9.22 3.03 -15.89
CA ALA A 109 10.60 2.66 -16.14
C ALA A 109 10.85 2.32 -17.61
N ALA A 110 9.93 1.62 -18.29
CA ALA A 110 10.02 1.35 -19.71
C ALA A 110 10.03 2.64 -20.56
N ARG A 111 9.23 3.65 -20.18
CA ARG A 111 9.24 4.97 -20.84
C ARG A 111 10.59 5.67 -20.70
N PHE A 112 11.19 5.58 -19.51
CA PHE A 112 12.53 6.07 -19.25
C PHE A 112 13.56 5.32 -20.10
N GLN A 113 13.49 3.99 -20.24
CA GLN A 113 14.43 3.24 -21.08
C GLN A 113 14.30 3.58 -22.58
N ALA A 114 13.09 3.87 -23.05
CA ALA A 114 12.82 4.13 -24.47
C ALA A 114 13.25 5.52 -24.96
N LYS A 115 13.46 6.50 -24.05
CA LYS A 115 13.87 7.87 -24.41
C LYS A 115 15.16 8.27 -23.69
N PRO A 116 16.31 8.35 -24.41
CA PRO A 116 17.52 8.93 -23.84
C PRO A 116 17.35 10.45 -23.60
N PRO A 117 18.11 11.05 -22.66
CA PRO A 117 17.81 12.34 -22.02
C PRO A 117 18.09 13.59 -22.89
N ARG A 118 18.05 13.46 -24.22
CA ARG A 118 18.32 14.56 -25.16
C ARG A 118 17.09 15.18 -25.82
N VAL A 119 15.89 14.67 -25.54
CA VAL A 119 14.64 15.29 -26.00
C VAL A 119 13.78 15.59 -24.77
N ALA A 120 14.25 16.55 -23.97
CA ALA A 120 13.54 17.14 -22.84
C ALA A 120 12.32 17.93 -23.36
N GLY A 121 11.31 17.20 -23.81
CA GLY A 121 9.98 17.71 -24.10
C GLY A 121 9.01 17.16 -23.07
N ASN A 122 8.66 18.02 -22.10
CA ASN A 122 7.64 17.89 -21.05
C ASN A 122 8.08 17.20 -19.73
N GLY A 123 8.96 17.87 -18.99
CA GLY A 123 9.49 17.45 -17.68
C GLY A 123 8.52 17.40 -16.49
N ALA A 124 7.21 17.49 -16.69
CA ALA A 124 6.23 17.43 -15.59
C ALA A 124 5.85 15.99 -15.20
N THR A 125 5.60 15.12 -16.18
CA THR A 125 5.16 13.72 -15.92
C THR A 125 6.29 12.86 -15.37
N GLU A 126 7.52 13.10 -15.82
CA GLU A 126 8.70 12.36 -15.35
C GLU A 126 9.08 12.79 -13.92
N ALA A 127 9.03 14.09 -13.61
CA ALA A 127 9.21 14.60 -12.26
C ALA A 127 8.13 14.09 -11.29
N SER A 128 6.87 14.00 -11.73
CA SER A 128 5.78 13.42 -10.93
C SER A 128 6.07 11.98 -10.55
N LEU A 129 6.49 11.15 -11.49
CA LEU A 129 6.75 9.73 -11.24
C LEU A 129 7.95 9.52 -10.29
N VAL A 130 8.96 10.38 -10.37
CA VAL A 130 10.07 10.41 -9.41
C VAL A 130 9.58 10.81 -8.01
N ASN A 131 8.72 11.83 -7.90
CA ASN A 131 8.12 12.19 -6.61
C ASN A 131 7.28 11.05 -6.02
N ASP A 132 6.48 10.39 -6.86
CA ASP A 132 5.66 9.25 -6.50
C ASP A 132 6.52 8.07 -6.00
N LEU A 133 7.64 7.79 -6.67
CA LEU A 133 8.62 6.80 -6.23
C LEU A 133 9.14 7.09 -4.81
N PHE A 134 9.57 8.33 -4.56
CA PHE A 134 10.12 8.71 -3.27
C PHE A 134 9.05 8.73 -2.17
N TYR A 135 7.80 9.05 -2.51
CA TYR A 135 6.68 8.89 -1.59
C TYR A 135 6.49 7.44 -1.17
N VAL A 136 6.39 6.52 -2.15
CA VAL A 136 6.30 5.07 -1.90
C VAL A 136 7.44 4.60 -1.03
N ALA A 137 8.67 4.99 -1.35
CA ALA A 137 9.85 4.56 -0.60
C ALA A 137 9.83 5.09 0.85
N ARG A 138 9.50 6.37 1.09
CA ARG A 138 9.39 6.92 2.45
C ARG A 138 8.38 6.16 3.30
N VAL A 139 7.18 5.90 2.76
CA VAL A 139 6.15 5.13 3.46
C VAL A 139 6.63 3.70 3.74
N ALA A 140 7.28 3.06 2.76
CA ALA A 140 7.76 1.69 2.86
C ALA A 140 8.93 1.49 3.84
N TYR A 141 9.79 2.51 4.01
CA TYR A 141 10.91 2.47 4.97
C TYR A 141 10.52 2.93 6.38
N THR A 142 9.41 3.66 6.53
CA THR A 142 8.87 4.04 7.85
C THR A 142 8.15 2.88 8.53
N ASN A 143 7.68 1.89 7.76
CA ASN A 143 6.95 0.72 8.24
C ASN A 143 7.78 -0.56 8.08
N HIS A 144 7.86 -1.37 9.14
CA HIS A 144 8.71 -2.57 9.15
C HIS A 144 7.97 -3.89 8.86
N SER A 145 6.65 -3.88 8.70
CA SER A 145 5.88 -5.10 8.43
C SER A 145 6.15 -5.66 7.03
N GLU A 146 5.91 -6.97 6.87
CA GLU A 146 6.18 -7.73 5.64
C GLU A 146 5.54 -7.11 4.38
N PRO A 147 4.29 -6.62 4.38
CA PRO A 147 3.68 -6.03 3.18
C PRO A 147 4.44 -4.82 2.64
N PHE A 148 5.08 -4.02 3.51
CA PHE A 148 5.87 -2.87 3.09
C PHE A 148 7.22 -3.27 2.50
N SER A 149 7.72 -4.48 2.75
CA SER A 149 8.90 -5.00 2.06
C SER A 149 8.66 -5.11 0.55
N VAL A 150 7.43 -5.44 0.13
CA VAL A 150 7.05 -5.49 -1.29
C VAL A 150 7.05 -4.09 -1.90
N LEU A 151 6.56 -3.07 -1.18
CA LEU A 151 6.67 -1.67 -1.62
C LEU A 151 8.12 -1.21 -1.77
N ARG A 152 9.01 -1.59 -0.83
CA ARG A 152 10.45 -1.32 -0.97
C ARG A 152 11.02 -1.98 -2.23
N GLN A 153 10.62 -3.23 -2.50
CA GLN A 153 11.08 -3.94 -3.69
C GLN A 153 10.61 -3.25 -4.99
N ILE A 154 9.35 -2.80 -5.05
CA ILE A 154 8.84 -2.03 -6.21
C ILE A 154 9.69 -0.78 -6.44
N ALA A 155 10.02 -0.04 -5.38
CA ALA A 155 10.87 1.14 -5.50
C ALA A 155 12.30 0.79 -5.97
N LEU A 156 12.90 -0.27 -5.42
CA LEU A 156 14.23 -0.74 -5.83
C LEU A 156 14.26 -1.21 -7.29
N ASP A 157 13.25 -1.96 -7.72
CA ASP A 157 13.09 -2.44 -9.10
C ASP A 157 13.03 -1.26 -10.07
N PHE A 158 12.28 -0.21 -9.73
CA PHE A 158 12.22 1.00 -10.55
C PHE A 158 13.60 1.67 -10.70
N VAL A 159 14.33 1.87 -9.60
CA VAL A 159 15.66 2.48 -9.63
C VAL A 159 16.65 1.63 -10.43
N ALA A 160 16.62 0.31 -10.25
CA ALA A 160 17.46 -0.62 -10.99
C ALA A 160 17.20 -0.58 -12.51
N ASN A 161 15.97 -0.29 -12.92
CA ASN A 161 15.57 -0.17 -14.32
C ASN A 161 15.75 1.24 -14.91
N THR A 162 16.08 2.24 -14.08
CA THR A 162 16.23 3.65 -14.49
C THR A 162 17.60 4.22 -14.11
N LYS A 163 18.66 3.40 -14.17
CA LYS A 163 20.02 3.72 -13.67
C LYS A 163 20.60 5.07 -14.12
N TYR A 164 20.22 5.56 -15.28
CA TYR A 164 20.71 6.84 -15.78
C TYR A 164 20.14 8.05 -15.02
N LEU A 165 18.95 7.94 -14.40
CA LEU A 165 18.37 8.99 -13.54
C LEU A 165 19.25 9.18 -12.31
N ALA A 166 19.74 8.09 -11.73
CA ALA A 166 20.66 8.13 -10.59
C ALA A 166 22.02 8.78 -10.93
N ALA A 167 22.40 8.81 -12.21
CA ALA A 167 23.67 9.36 -12.67
C ALA A 167 23.59 10.82 -13.15
N GLY A 168 22.40 11.33 -13.50
CA GLY A 168 22.28 12.61 -14.20
C GLY A 168 21.12 13.53 -13.77
N ASP A 169 20.23 13.08 -12.89
CA ASP A 169 19.07 13.87 -12.46
C ASP A 169 19.28 14.44 -11.04
N ASN A 170 19.47 15.77 -10.96
CA ASN A 170 19.68 16.48 -9.69
C ASN A 170 18.48 16.39 -8.73
N HIS A 171 17.26 16.31 -9.26
CA HIS A 171 16.04 16.17 -8.46
C HIS A 171 15.96 14.78 -7.83
N PHE A 172 16.24 13.74 -8.62
CA PHE A 172 16.35 12.37 -8.14
C PHE A 172 17.44 12.23 -7.06
N ILE A 173 18.64 12.76 -7.31
CA ILE A 173 19.77 12.72 -6.36
C ILE A 173 19.44 13.46 -5.06
N SER A 174 18.74 14.59 -5.14
CA SER A 174 18.31 15.34 -3.95
C SER A 174 17.38 14.51 -3.06
N GLN A 175 16.37 13.88 -3.64
CA GLN A 175 15.38 13.09 -2.91
C GLN A 175 15.97 11.77 -2.36
N ALA A 176 16.94 11.18 -3.06
CA ALA A 176 17.61 9.94 -2.63
C ALA A 176 18.40 10.08 -1.31
N LYS A 177 18.72 11.30 -0.88
CA LYS A 177 19.38 11.56 0.41
C LYS A 177 18.49 11.20 1.60
N ASP A 178 17.18 11.29 1.43
CA ASP A 178 16.20 11.14 2.51
C ASP A 178 15.67 9.71 2.65
N VAL A 179 16.09 8.78 1.79
CA VAL A 179 15.62 7.40 1.79
C VAL A 179 16.78 6.41 1.96
N PRO A 180 16.77 5.58 3.03
CA PRO A 180 17.78 4.54 3.25
C PRO A 180 17.94 3.61 2.04
N TYR A 181 19.16 3.11 1.80
CA TYR A 181 19.54 2.17 0.73
C TYR A 181 19.42 2.64 -0.73
N LEU A 182 18.53 3.58 -1.08
CA LEU A 182 18.51 4.20 -2.42
C LEU A 182 19.76 5.04 -2.71
N ARG A 183 20.45 5.47 -1.64
CA ARG A 183 21.76 6.13 -1.70
C ARG A 183 22.90 5.19 -2.11
N GLN A 184 22.84 3.90 -1.77
CA GLN A 184 23.93 2.96 -2.01
C GLN A 184 23.91 2.42 -3.45
N THR A 185 22.71 2.20 -4.01
CA THR A 185 22.54 1.77 -5.41
C THR A 185 22.89 2.87 -6.42
N SER A 186 22.68 4.15 -6.08
CA SER A 186 23.09 5.28 -6.94
C SER A 186 24.61 5.49 -6.97
N LEU A 187 25.30 5.33 -5.83
CA LEU A 187 26.75 5.49 -5.73
C LEU A 187 27.55 4.35 -6.39
N ASN A 188 27.03 3.12 -6.39
CA ASN A 188 27.72 1.95 -6.99
C ASN A 188 27.57 1.85 -8.52
N SER A 189 26.89 2.82 -9.14
CA SER A 189 26.63 2.87 -10.60
C SER A 189 27.46 3.95 -11.32
N SER A 190 28.33 4.67 -10.59
CA SER A 190 29.22 5.73 -11.10
C SER A 190 30.61 5.21 -11.46
#